data_AF-A0AAU7NVE1-F1
#
_entry.id   AF-A0AAU7NVE1-F1
#
_cell.length_a   1.000
_cell.length_b   1.000
_cell.length_c   1.000
_cell.angle_alpha   90.00
_cell.angle_beta   90.00
_cell.angle_gamma   90.00
#
_symmetry.space_group_name_H-M   'P 1'
#
loop_
_entity.id
_entity.type
_entity.pdbx_description
1 polymer ?
#
loop_
_entity_poly.entity_id
_entity_poly.type
_entity_poly.pdbx_seq_one_letter_code
_entity_poly.pdbx_strand_id
1 'polypeptide(L)'
;MNKITPRMLRDLDATLPRGAECYLCSTVRNALAKYRRRHMPATPGEPAQFMNKEQALSALAQRLGRGLKRFLRKDVRAALSAYRQGELHKAS
;
A
#
# COMPACT_ATOMS: atom_id res chain seq x y z
N MET A 1 7.82 7.87 15.25
CA MET A 1 6.41 8.01 14.83
C MET A 1 6.34 8.39 13.36
N ASN A 2 5.76 7.54 12.51
CA ASN A 2 5.60 7.81 11.08
C ASN A 2 4.47 8.84 10.87
N LYS A 3 4.80 10.14 10.87
CA LYS A 3 3.86 11.18 10.46
C LYS A 3 3.57 11.01 8.97
N ILE A 4 2.32 10.73 8.62
CA ILE A 4 1.84 10.74 7.24
C ILE A 4 1.24 12.11 6.94
N THR A 5 1.68 12.74 5.86
CA THR A 5 1.15 14.05 5.43
C THR A 5 -0.02 13.89 4.46
N PRO A 6 -0.88 14.90 4.27
CA PRO A 6 -1.96 14.86 3.28
C PRO A 6 -1.46 14.57 1.86
N ARG A 7 -0.28 15.10 1.49
CA ARG A 7 0.37 14.81 0.20
C ARG A 7 0.72 13.33 0.07
N MET A 8 1.25 12.72 1.13
CA MET A 8 1.56 11.30 1.14
C MET A 8 0.31 10.43 1.11
N LEU A 9 -0.78 10.85 1.74
CA LEU A 9 -2.07 10.14 1.65
C LEU A 9 -2.60 10.14 0.22
N ARG A 10 -2.50 11.28 -0.48
CA ARG A 10 -2.88 11.37 -1.90
C ARG A 10 -2.01 10.46 -2.77
N ASP A 11 -0.69 10.49 -2.56
CA ASP A 11 0.25 9.63 -3.31
C ASP A 11 -0.01 8.13 -3.03
N LEU A 12 -0.30 7.81 -1.76
CA LEU A 12 -0.68 6.47 -1.34
C LEU A 12 -2.00 6.04 -1.99
N ASP A 13 -3.02 6.89 -2.02
CA ASP A 13 -4.29 6.56 -2.70
C ASP A 13 -4.13 6.33 -4.20
N ALA A 14 -3.27 7.13 -4.86
CA ALA A 14 -2.99 7.01 -6.29
C ALA A 14 -2.16 5.77 -6.65
N THR A 15 -1.27 5.33 -5.75
CA THR A 15 -0.33 4.24 -6.02
C THR A 15 -0.73 2.91 -5.38
N LEU A 16 -1.53 2.93 -4.32
CA LEU A 16 -1.95 1.73 -3.58
C LEU A 16 -3.25 1.17 -4.17
N PRO A 17 -3.23 -0.07 -4.69
CA PRO A 17 -4.45 -0.71 -5.15
C PRO A 17 -5.43 -0.92 -3.99
N ARG A 18 -6.74 -0.84 -4.28
CA ARG A 18 -7.79 -1.24 -3.32
C ARG A 18 -7.55 -2.68 -2.88
N GLY A 19 -7.74 -2.97 -1.59
CA GLY A 19 -7.48 -4.31 -1.02
C GLY A 19 -6.06 -4.50 -0.48
N ALA A 20 -5.07 -3.71 -0.89
CA ALA A 20 -3.72 -3.76 -0.32
C ALA A 20 -3.56 -2.94 0.98
N GLU A 21 -4.63 -2.29 1.44
CA GLU A 21 -4.67 -1.46 2.64
C GLU A 21 -4.41 -2.25 3.93
N CYS A 22 -4.69 -3.57 3.90
CA CYS A 22 -4.38 -4.50 4.98
C CYS A 22 -2.87 -4.63 5.26
N TYR A 23 -2.03 -4.27 4.29
CA TYR A 23 -0.58 -4.29 4.39
C TYR A 23 0.04 -2.99 4.94
N LEU A 24 -0.78 -1.95 5.11
CA LEU A 24 -0.39 -0.72 5.79
C LEU A 24 -0.40 -0.90 7.31
N CYS A 25 0.38 -0.08 8.02
CA CYS A 25 0.24 0.07 9.45
C CYS A 25 -1.13 0.69 9.81
N SER A 26 -1.67 0.33 10.99
CA SER A 26 -3.03 0.70 11.40
C SER A 26 -3.28 2.21 11.35
N THR A 27 -2.30 3.03 11.75
CA THR A 27 -2.39 4.50 11.67
C THR A 27 -2.62 5.00 10.25
N VAL A 28 -1.83 4.49 9.29
CA VAL A 28 -1.90 4.94 7.89
C VAL A 28 -3.12 4.37 7.20
N ARG A 29 -3.51 3.13 7.52
CA ARG A 29 -4.76 2.52 7.05
C ARG A 29 -5.97 3.36 7.45
N ASN A 30 -6.06 3.76 8.72
CA ASN A 30 -7.14 4.61 9.21
C ASN A 30 -7.13 6.00 8.56
N ALA A 31 -5.94 6.58 8.39
CA ALA A 31 -5.79 7.87 7.72
C ALA A 31 -6.22 7.82 6.25
N LEU A 32 -5.85 6.75 5.52
CA LEU A 32 -6.25 6.53 4.14
C LEU A 32 -7.75 6.26 4.02
N ALA A 33 -8.32 5.43 4.90
CA ALA A 33 -9.75 5.17 4.93
C ALA A 33 -10.55 6.47 5.18
N LYS A 34 -10.10 7.32 6.10
CA LYS A 34 -10.70 8.64 6.35
C LYS A 34 -10.55 9.58 5.14
N TYR A 35 -9.39 9.57 4.49
CA TYR A 35 -9.12 10.34 3.27
C TYR A 35 -10.09 9.93 2.16
N ARG A 36 -10.19 8.63 1.87
CA ARG A 36 -11.07 8.06 0.85
C ARG A 36 -12.55 8.39 1.12
N ARG A 37 -13.03 8.21 2.35
CA ARG A 37 -14.42 8.55 2.70
C ARG A 37 -14.74 10.03 2.48
N ARG A 38 -13.78 10.92 2.70
CA ARG A 38 -13.98 12.37 2.55
C ARG A 38 -13.92 12.84 1.09
N HIS A 39 -13.15 12.14 0.25
CA HIS A 39 -12.90 12.52 -1.14
C HIS A 39 -13.66 11.66 -2.18
N MET A 40 -14.17 10.49 -1.79
CA MET A 40 -15.04 9.64 -2.60
C MET A 40 -16.36 9.42 -1.84
N PRO A 41 -17.41 10.20 -2.13
CA PRO A 41 -18.72 9.95 -1.57
C PRO A 41 -19.24 8.59 -2.05
N ALA A 42 -19.27 7.65 -1.10
CA ALA A 42 -19.91 6.33 -1.11
C ALA A 42 -20.16 5.66 -2.48
N THR A 43 -19.31 4.68 -2.83
CA THR A 43 -19.85 3.34 -3.06
C THR A 43 -19.79 2.60 -1.74
N PRO A 44 -20.94 2.29 -1.11
CA PRO A 44 -20.97 1.54 0.12
C PRO A 44 -20.45 0.11 -0.12
N GLY A 45 -19.57 -0.33 0.78
CA GLY A 45 -19.59 -1.73 1.20
C GLY A 45 -19.15 -2.79 0.20
N GLU A 46 -18.04 -2.61 -0.50
CA GLU A 46 -17.29 -3.80 -0.92
C GLU A 46 -16.11 -3.94 0.05
N PRO A 47 -16.05 -5.00 0.88
CA PRO A 47 -14.80 -5.36 1.54
C PRO A 47 -13.83 -5.61 0.41
N ALA A 48 -12.95 -4.63 0.13
CA ALA A 48 -12.02 -4.72 -0.98
C ALA A 48 -11.35 -6.08 -0.86
N GLN A 49 -11.65 -6.99 -1.79
CA GLN A 49 -11.19 -8.37 -1.76
C GLN A 49 -9.74 -8.32 -1.34
N PHE A 50 -9.45 -8.94 -0.19
CA PHE A 50 -8.12 -8.86 0.38
C PHE A 50 -7.17 -9.36 -0.68
N MET A 51 -6.35 -8.46 -1.20
CA MET A 51 -5.43 -8.80 -2.26
C MET A 51 -4.48 -9.84 -1.69
N ASN A 52 -4.27 -10.95 -2.39
CA ASN A 52 -3.35 -11.97 -1.91
C ASN A 52 -1.94 -11.39 -1.78
N LYS A 53 -1.17 -11.90 -0.82
CA LYS A 53 0.14 -11.34 -0.46
C LYS A 53 1.07 -11.23 -1.66
N GLU A 54 1.10 -12.24 -2.53
CA GLU A 54 1.95 -12.25 -3.73
C GLU A 54 1.52 -11.21 -4.76
N GLN A 55 0.21 -11.14 -5.06
CA GLN A 55 -0.35 -10.13 -5.96
C GLN A 55 -0.12 -8.71 -5.42
N ALA A 56 -0.28 -8.53 -4.11
CA ALA A 56 -0.01 -7.27 -3.45
C ALA A 56 1.47 -6.92 -3.53
N LEU A 57 2.39 -7.85 -3.27
CA LEU A 57 3.83 -7.59 -3.38
C LEU A 57 4.23 -7.20 -4.80
N SER A 58 3.70 -7.86 -5.83
CA SER A 58 3.94 -7.51 -7.23
C SER A 58 3.40 -6.11 -7.56
N ALA A 59 2.15 -5.82 -7.21
CA ALA A 59 1.55 -4.50 -7.44
C ALA A 59 2.26 -3.39 -6.66
N LEU A 60 2.65 -3.64 -5.40
CA LEU A 60 3.41 -2.71 -4.57
C LEU A 60 4.84 -2.51 -5.12
N ALA A 61 5.46 -3.52 -5.72
CA ALA A 61 6.81 -3.39 -6.27
C ALA A 61 6.84 -2.47 -7.48
N GLN A 62 5.78 -2.52 -8.30
CA GLN A 62 5.62 -1.75 -9.54
C GLN A 62 5.06 -0.34 -9.29
N ARG A 63 4.01 -0.22 -8.48
CA ARG A 63 3.21 1.02 -8.37
C ARG A 63 3.55 1.88 -7.17
N LEU A 64 4.05 1.31 -6.07
CA LEU A 64 4.22 2.05 -4.82
C LEU A 64 5.34 3.10 -4.92
N GLY A 65 4.99 4.36 -4.67
CA GLY A 65 5.91 5.50 -4.69
C GLY A 65 7.14 5.32 -3.80
N ARG A 66 8.27 5.87 -4.26
CA ARG A 66 9.54 5.88 -3.49
C ARG A 66 9.31 6.59 -2.15
N GLY A 67 9.57 5.89 -1.05
CA GLY A 67 9.39 6.43 0.31
C GLY A 67 8.03 6.16 0.97
N LEU A 68 7.05 5.58 0.26
CA LEU A 68 5.79 5.13 0.87
C LEU A 68 5.91 3.74 1.53
N LYS A 69 6.94 2.97 1.15
CA LYS A 69 7.28 1.66 1.76
C LYS A 69 7.43 1.71 3.28
N ARG A 70 7.69 2.89 3.87
CA ARG A 70 7.80 3.08 5.33
C ARG A 70 6.50 2.93 6.09
N PHE A 71 5.38 3.01 5.37
CA PHE A 71 4.05 2.89 5.93
C PHE A 71 3.48 1.47 5.85
N LEU A 72 4.20 0.56 5.18
CA LEU A 72 3.88 -0.86 5.17
C LEU A 72 4.24 -1.52 6.51
N ARG A 73 3.54 -2.60 6.85
CA ARG A 73 3.91 -3.50 7.95
C ARG A 73 5.34 -4.02 7.74
N LYS A 74 6.07 -4.26 8.84
CA LYS A 74 7.47 -4.72 8.80
C LYS A 74 7.65 -5.97 7.95
N ASP A 75 6.76 -6.96 8.10
CA ASP A 75 6.78 -8.22 7.34
C ASP A 75 6.62 -8.01 5.84
N VAL A 76 5.72 -7.12 5.44
CA VAL A 76 5.48 -6.79 4.03
C VAL A 76 6.66 -6.01 3.47
N ARG A 77 7.25 -5.12 4.26
CA ARG A 77 8.42 -4.35 3.87
C ARG A 77 9.62 -5.25 3.61
N ALA A 78 9.86 -6.24 4.48
CA ALA A 78 10.90 -7.24 4.30
C ALA A 78 10.62 -8.09 3.05
N ALA A 79 9.40 -8.59 2.89
CA ALA A 79 8.99 -9.37 1.72
C ALA A 79 9.10 -8.58 0.41
N LEU A 80 8.77 -7.28 0.41
CA LEU A 80 8.86 -6.42 -0.77
C LEU A 80 10.32 -6.13 -1.15
N SER A 81 11.21 -5.96 -0.16
CA SER A 81 12.64 -5.84 -0.41
C SER A 81 13.22 -7.12 -1.01
N ALA A 82 12.88 -8.28 -0.43
CA ALA A 82 13.31 -9.58 -0.94
C ALA A 82 12.74 -9.87 -2.35
N TYR A 83 11.46 -9.54 -2.59
CA TYR A 83 10.83 -9.67 -3.90
C TYR A 83 11.55 -8.86 -4.97
N ARG A 84 11.92 -7.60 -4.67
CA ARG A 84 12.72 -6.79 -5.61
C ARG A 84 14.11 -7.35 -5.87
N GLN A 85 14.76 -7.99 -4.90
CA GLN A 85 16.07 -8.61 -5.09
C GLN A 85 15.98 -9.90 -5.92
N GLY A 86 14.90 -10.68 -5.75
CA GLY A 86 14.63 -11.88 -6.55
C GLY A 86 14.28 -11.59 -8.00
N GLU A 87 13.47 -10.56 -8.26
CA GLU A 87 13.13 -10.11 -9.61
C GLU A 87 14.35 -9.55 -10.36
N LEU A 88 15.26 -8.85 -9.67
CA LEU A 88 16.50 -8.35 -10.27
C LEU A 88 17.42 -9.49 -10.74
N HIS A 89 17.42 -10.62 -10.03
CA HIS A 89 18.25 -11.79 -10.37
C HIS A 89 17.67 -12.64 -11.51
N LYS A 90 16.35 -12.61 -11.74
CA LYS A 90 15.70 -13.31 -12.87
C LYS A 90 15.77 -12.56 -14.19
N ALA A 91 16.08 -11.27 -14.15
CA ALA A 91 16.21 -10.42 -15.34
C ALA A 91 17.68 -10.22 -15.79
N SER A 92 18.63 -10.94 -15.19
CA SER A 92 20.06 -10.93 -15.56
C SER A 92 20.45 -12.18 -16.33
#